data_AF-X1I5J0-F1
#
_entry.id   AF-X1I5J0-F1
#
_cell.length_a   1.000
_cell.length_b   1.000
_cell.length_c   1.000
_cell.angle_alpha   90.00
_cell.angle_beta   90.00
_cell.angle_gamma   90.00
#
_symmetry.space_group_name_H-M   'P 1'
#
loop_
_entity.id
_entity.type
_entity.pdbx_description
1 polymer ?
#
loop_
_entity_poly.entity_id
_entity_poly.type
_entity_poly.pdbx_seq_one_letter_code
_entity_poly.pdbx_strand_id
1 'polypeptide(L)'
;MTKILFDSKFLHQLDSLKLVSKRARKVFFQGEKRGGKPGSGLEFIDYREYQVGDDYRYIDWHLFSRLEQLFVKLFAQEENLRVHLIIDESESMSGGNPSKIDYACQLV
;
A
#
# COMPACT_ATOMS: atom_id res chain seq x y z
N MET A 1 13.03 14.65 33.25
CA MET A 1 14.21 14.48 32.39
C MET A 1 13.78 13.68 31.17
N THR A 2 13.58 14.34 30.04
CA THR A 2 13.26 13.71 28.75
C THR A 2 14.43 12.83 28.34
N LYS A 3 14.30 11.52 28.58
CA LYS A 3 15.21 10.53 27.99
C LYS A 3 15.05 10.63 26.48
N ILE A 4 16.10 11.08 25.81
CA ILE A 4 16.19 11.05 24.35
C ILE A 4 16.20 9.57 23.98
N LEU A 5 15.05 9.05 23.55
CA LEU A 5 14.87 7.65 23.15
C LEU A 5 15.67 7.29 21.89
N PHE A 6 16.03 8.29 21.08
CA PHE A 6 16.70 8.10 19.80
C PHE A 6 17.88 9.06 19.64
N ASP A 7 19.09 8.50 19.52
CA ASP A 7 20.30 9.28 19.21
C ASP A 7 20.24 9.81 17.76
N SER A 8 20.85 10.98 17.49
CA SER A 8 20.97 11.56 16.15
C SER A 8 21.64 10.59 15.18
N LYS A 9 22.62 9.81 15.65
CA LYS A 9 23.26 8.76 14.86
C LYS A 9 22.28 7.65 14.48
N PHE A 10 21.37 7.28 15.38
CA PHE A 10 20.33 6.28 15.14
C PHE A 10 19.28 6.78 14.15
N LEU A 11 18.87 8.05 14.26
CA LEU A 11 17.96 8.68 13.29
C LEU A 11 18.56 8.71 11.88
N HIS A 12 19.85 9.02 11.75
CA HIS A 12 20.55 8.94 10.47
C HIS A 12 20.69 7.51 9.93
N GLN A 13 20.79 6.50 10.82
CA GLN A 13 20.72 5.09 10.43
C GLN A 13 19.32 4.68 9.98
N LEU A 14 18.25 5.20 10.59
CA LEU A 14 16.87 4.96 10.16
C LEU A 14 16.59 5.53 8.75
N ASP A 15 17.10 6.71 8.44
CA ASP A 15 17.03 7.27 7.08
C ASP A 15 17.71 6.37 6.03
N SER A 16 18.75 5.65 6.44
CA SER A 16 19.42 4.64 5.60
C SER A 16 18.68 3.29 5.57
N LEU A 17 17.89 3.00 6.61
CA LEU A 17 16.98 1.87 6.74
C LEU A 17 15.59 2.18 6.17
N LYS A 18 15.45 3.18 5.26
CA LYS A 18 14.33 3.20 4.30
C LYS A 18 14.14 1.78 3.86
N LEU A 19 13.07 1.14 4.37
CA LEU A 19 12.82 -0.27 4.19
C LEU A 19 12.90 -0.47 2.69
N VAL A 20 14.02 -1.00 2.23
CA VAL A 20 14.07 -1.54 0.90
C VAL A 20 13.14 -2.70 1.08
N SER A 21 11.89 -2.49 0.66
CA SER A 21 10.90 -3.49 0.38
C SER A 21 11.48 -4.38 -0.73
N LYS A 22 12.59 -5.05 -0.43
CA LYS A 22 13.30 -6.00 -1.27
C LYS A 22 12.56 -7.32 -1.28
N ARG A 23 11.48 -7.42 -0.50
CA ARG A 23 10.50 -8.50 -0.41
C ARG A 23 9.29 -8.00 0.39
N ALA A 24 8.63 -6.92 -0.06
CA ALA A 24 7.19 -7.12 -0.19
C ALA A 24 7.11 -8.24 -1.22
N ARG A 25 7.05 -9.49 -0.73
CA ARG A 25 6.72 -10.61 -1.61
C ARG A 25 5.53 -10.08 -2.37
N LYS A 26 5.67 -10.08 -3.70
CA LYS A 26 4.53 -10.17 -4.59
C LYS A 26 3.83 -11.45 -4.15
N VAL A 27 3.05 -11.35 -3.06
CA VAL A 27 2.04 -12.32 -2.73
C VAL A 27 1.09 -12.07 -3.86
N PHE A 28 1.35 -12.78 -4.96
CA PHE A 28 0.27 -13.27 -5.78
C PHE A 28 -0.63 -13.99 -4.79
N PHE A 29 -1.60 -13.26 -4.23
CA PHE A 29 -2.87 -13.86 -3.92
C PHE A 29 -3.40 -14.36 -5.26
N GLN A 30 -2.91 -15.53 -5.67
CA GLN A 30 -3.72 -16.45 -6.45
C GLN A 30 -4.84 -16.83 -5.49
N GLY A 31 -5.89 -16.04 -5.57
CA GLY A 31 -6.96 -15.93 -4.62
C GLY A 31 -7.77 -14.72 -5.04
N GLU A 32 -8.32 -14.81 -6.25
CA GLU A 32 -9.54 -14.16 -6.76
C GLU A 32 -10.12 -12.98 -5.95
N LYS A 33 -9.31 -11.96 -5.72
CA LYS A 33 -9.81 -10.60 -5.55
C LYS A 33 -8.98 -9.71 -6.44
N ARG A 34 -9.32 -9.73 -7.73
CA ARG A 34 -9.25 -8.51 -8.54
C ARG A 34 -9.99 -7.46 -7.70
N GLY A 35 -9.31 -6.40 -7.28
CA GLY A 35 -9.97 -5.27 -6.62
C GLY A 35 -11.24 -4.97 -7.41
N GLY A 36 -12.39 -5.18 -6.77
CA GLY A 36 -13.66 -5.39 -7.48
C GLY A 36 -14.23 -4.13 -8.12
N LYS A 37 -13.44 -3.07 -8.25
CA LYS A 37 -13.87 -1.78 -8.76
C LYS A 37 -12.76 -1.18 -9.63
N PRO A 38 -13.05 -0.79 -10.88
CA PRO A 38 -12.17 0.13 -11.60
C PRO A 38 -11.96 1.39 -10.74
N GLY A 39 -10.70 1.71 -10.45
CA GLY A 39 -10.33 2.84 -9.58
C GLY A 39 -9.73 4.00 -10.36
N SER A 40 -9.58 5.15 -9.70
CA SER A 40 -9.09 6.41 -10.25
C SER A 40 -7.56 6.57 -10.25
N GLY A 41 -6.80 5.48 -10.33
CA GLY A 41 -5.33 5.60 -10.36
C GLY A 41 -4.81 6.02 -11.74
N LEU A 42 -3.50 6.24 -11.82
CA LEU A 42 -2.83 6.78 -13.01
C LEU A 42 -2.36 5.70 -14.00
N GLU A 43 -2.20 4.45 -13.54
CA GLU A 43 -1.62 3.37 -14.33
C GLU A 43 -2.71 2.59 -15.09
N PHE A 44 -2.60 2.54 -16.41
CA PHE A 44 -3.48 1.74 -17.26
C PHE A 44 -3.21 0.23 -17.06
N ILE A 45 -4.26 -0.58 -16.92
CA ILE A 45 -4.14 -2.04 -16.79
C ILE A 45 -4.66 -2.76 -18.04
N ASP A 46 -5.90 -2.48 -18.44
CA ASP A 46 -6.58 -3.27 -19.47
C ASP A 46 -7.79 -2.54 -20.05
N TYR A 47 -8.42 -3.13 -21.05
CA TYR A 47 -9.73 -2.76 -21.56
C TYR A 47 -10.80 -3.73 -21.07
N ARG A 48 -12.03 -3.21 -20.90
CA ARG A 48 -13.22 -4.03 -20.71
C ARG A 48 -14.33 -3.52 -21.62
N GLU A 49 -15.18 -4.41 -22.11
CA GLU A 49 -16.38 -4.00 -22.83
C GLU A 49 -17.26 -3.09 -21.97
N TYR A 50 -17.81 -2.05 -22.58
CA TYR A 50 -18.67 -1.07 -21.92
C TYR A 50 -19.95 -1.73 -21.42
N GLN A 51 -20.33 -1.41 -20.18
CA GLN A 51 -21.61 -1.78 -19.61
C GLN A 51 -22.42 -0.54 -19.24
N VAL A 52 -23.75 -0.66 -19.31
CA VAL A 52 -24.65 0.43 -18.91
C VAL A 52 -24.40 0.79 -17.44
N GLY A 53 -24.08 2.06 -17.20
CA GLY A 53 -23.67 2.57 -15.89
C GLY A 53 -22.17 2.88 -15.78
N ASP A 54 -21.37 2.45 -16.75
CA ASP A 54 -19.98 2.88 -16.84
C ASP A 54 -19.88 4.37 -17.22
N ASP A 55 -18.86 5.03 -16.68
CA ASP A 55 -18.58 6.42 -16.96
C ASP A 55 -17.96 6.57 -18.36
N TYR A 56 -18.66 7.32 -19.21
CA TYR A 56 -18.32 7.53 -20.62
C TYR A 56 -16.96 8.23 -20.82
N ARG A 57 -16.43 8.90 -19.80
CA ARG A 57 -15.10 9.55 -19.84
C ARG A 57 -13.96 8.55 -20.00
N TYR A 58 -14.18 7.30 -19.62
CA TYR A 58 -13.19 6.23 -19.75
C TYR A 58 -13.32 5.43 -21.05
N ILE A 59 -14.27 5.76 -21.93
CA ILE A 59 -14.40 5.11 -23.23
C ILE A 59 -13.20 5.46 -24.11
N ASP A 60 -12.60 4.43 -24.73
CA ASP A 60 -11.59 4.64 -25.75
C ASP A 60 -12.24 4.79 -27.14
N TRP A 61 -12.41 6.05 -27.56
CA TRP A 61 -12.96 6.40 -28.88
C TRP A 61 -12.06 5.97 -30.05
N HIS A 62 -10.75 5.80 -29.82
CA HIS A 62 -9.80 5.35 -30.84
C HIS A 62 -9.87 3.83 -31.03
N LEU A 63 -10.11 3.08 -29.95
CA LEU A 63 -10.37 1.66 -30.04
C LEU A 63 -11.74 1.39 -30.69
N PHE A 64 -12.74 2.19 -30.32
CA PHE A 64 -14.07 2.14 -30.95
C PHE A 64 -14.00 2.35 -32.47
N SER A 65 -13.20 3.31 -32.96
CA SER A 65 -13.09 3.56 -34.40
C SER A 65 -12.51 2.38 -35.21
N ARG A 66 -11.86 1.41 -34.54
CA ARG A 66 -11.23 0.24 -35.17
C ARG A 66 -12.07 -1.03 -35.04
N LEU A 67 -12.72 -1.21 -33.90
CA LEU A 67 -13.45 -2.43 -33.56
C LEU A 67 -14.97 -2.27 -33.65
N GLU A 68 -15.46 -1.04 -33.78
CA GLU A 68 -16.89 -0.68 -33.74
C GLU A 68 -17.61 -1.19 -32.48
N GLN A 69 -16.84 -1.42 -31.41
CA GLN A 69 -17.28 -1.93 -30.12
C GLN A 69 -16.82 -0.99 -29.01
N LEU A 70 -17.68 -0.74 -28.03
CA LEU A 70 -17.40 0.17 -26.94
C LEU A 70 -16.56 -0.53 -25.87
N PHE A 71 -15.40 0.04 -25.57
CA PHE A 71 -14.51 -0.41 -24.51
C PHE A 71 -14.20 0.74 -23.56
N VAL A 72 -14.13 0.42 -22.27
CA VAL A 72 -13.69 1.32 -21.21
C VAL A 72 -12.27 0.96 -20.78
N LYS A 73 -11.45 1.98 -20.52
CA LYS A 73 -10.11 1.85 -19.95
C LYS A 73 -10.21 1.52 -18.47
N LEU A 74 -9.51 0.47 -18.05
CA LEU A 74 -9.33 0.13 -16.65
C LEU A 74 -7.99 0.66 -16.15
N PHE A 75 -8.03 1.32 -15.01
CA PHE A 75 -6.84 1.83 -14.32
C PHE A 75 -6.63 1.08 -13.01
N ALA A 76 -5.37 0.93 -12.65
CA ALA A 76 -4.96 0.38 -11.36
C ALA A 76 -5.46 1.28 -10.26
N GLN A 77 -6.12 0.71 -9.26
CA GLN A 77 -6.41 1.44 -8.04
C GLN A 77 -5.12 1.49 -7.21
N GLU A 78 -4.67 2.68 -6.86
CA GLU A 78 -3.63 2.83 -5.84
C GLU A 78 -4.21 2.44 -4.48
N GLU A 79 -3.83 1.27 -3.98
CA GLU A 79 -4.15 0.86 -2.61
C GLU A 79 -3.07 1.39 -1.66
N ASN A 80 -3.44 2.38 -0.83
CA ASN A 80 -2.61 2.77 0.30
C ASN A 80 -2.65 1.67 1.36
N LEU A 81 -1.53 0.99 1.58
CA LEU A 81 -1.38 0.03 2.67
C LEU A 81 -1.50 0.76 4.01
N ARG A 82 -2.65 0.62 4.68
CA ARG A 82 -2.84 1.15 6.03
C ARG A 82 -2.40 0.09 7.05
N VAL A 83 -1.33 0.38 7.78
CA VAL A 83 -0.83 -0.47 8.88
C VAL A 83 -1.24 0.17 10.21
N HIS A 84 -1.85 -0.62 11.09
CA HIS A 84 -2.13 -0.22 12.46
C HIS A 84 -1.21 -1.00 13.41
N LEU A 85 -0.36 -0.30 14.16
CA LEU A 85 0.46 -0.88 15.21
C LEU A 85 -0.22 -0.63 16.55
N ILE A 86 -0.54 -1.70 17.27
CA ILE A 86 -1.09 -1.63 18.63
C ILE A 86 -0.07 -2.27 19.54
N ILE A 87 0.42 -1.50 20.51
CA ILE A 87 1.48 -1.90 21.43
C ILE A 87 0.84 -2.08 22.81
N ASP A 88 1.13 -3.21 23.47
CA ASP A 88 0.79 -3.42 24.87
C ASP A 88 1.77 -2.65 25.77
N GLU A 89 1.24 -1.94 26.76
CA GLU A 89 2.01 -1.19 27.78
C GLU A 89 1.88 -1.83 29.18
N SER A 90 1.45 -3.09 29.24
CA SER A 90 1.37 -3.84 30.50
C SER A 90 2.73 -3.99 31.19
N GLU A 91 2.73 -4.22 32.51
CA GLU A 91 3.95 -4.38 33.32
C GLU A 91 4.89 -5.48 32.79
N SER A 92 4.34 -6.47 32.08
CA SER A 92 5.10 -7.56 31.44
C SER A 92 6.11 -7.09 30.38
N MET A 93 5.96 -5.85 29.91
CA MET A 93 6.82 -5.21 28.91
C MET A 93 8.06 -4.54 29.50
N SER A 94 8.11 -4.38 30.84
CA SER A 94 9.26 -3.79 31.54
C SER A 94 10.47 -4.72 31.64
N GLY A 95 10.31 -6.01 31.35
CA GLY A 95 11.39 -7.00 31.42
C GLY A 95 12.38 -6.90 30.26
N GLY A 96 13.66 -7.22 30.54
CA GLY A 96 14.75 -7.24 29.56
C GLY A 96 15.71 -6.06 29.67
N ASN A 97 16.85 -6.13 28.96
CA ASN A 97 17.76 -5.00 28.78
C ASN A 97 18.26 -4.96 27.32
N PRO A 98 17.72 -4.08 26.46
CA PRO A 98 16.67 -3.08 26.74
C PRO A 98 15.31 -3.71 27.05
N SER A 99 14.41 -2.95 27.68
CA SER A 99 13.07 -3.44 27.98
C SER A 99 12.27 -3.69 26.68
N LYS A 100 11.30 -4.59 26.72
CA LYS A 100 10.47 -4.91 25.55
C LYS A 100 9.70 -3.68 25.04
N ILE A 101 9.27 -2.80 25.96
CA ILE A 101 8.61 -1.54 25.58
C ILE A 101 9.58 -0.58 24.88
N ASP A 102 10.83 -0.46 25.35
CA ASP A 102 11.84 0.36 24.68
C ASP A 102 12.12 -0.14 23.26
N TYR A 103 12.11 -1.45 23.05
CA TYR A 103 12.26 -2.05 21.72
C TYR A 103 11.03 -1.83 20.83
N ALA A 104 9.82 -1.95 21.38
CA ALA A 104 8.58 -1.70 20.64
C ALA A 104 8.47 -0.24 20.18
N CYS A 105 8.91 0.71 21.00
CA CYS A 105 8.99 2.13 20.64
C CYS A 105 9.95 2.42 19.48
N GLN A 106 10.92 1.56 19.18
CA GLN A 106 11.82 1.73 18.02
C GLN A 106 11.18 1.33 16.68
N LEU A 107 10.02 0.65 16.69
CA LEU A 107 9.32 0.18 15.50
C LEU A 107 8.31 1.20 14.95
N VAL A 108 8.00 2.24 15.74
CA VAL A 108 7.09 3.34 15.38
C VAL A 108 7.91 4.58 15.04
#